data_AF-A0A2E8HCI8-F1
#
_entry.id   AF-A0A2E8HCI8-F1
#
_cell.length_a   1.000
_cell.length_b   1.000
_cell.length_c   1.000
_cell.angle_alpha   90.00
_cell.angle_beta   90.00
_cell.angle_gamma   90.00
#
_symmetry.space_group_name_H-M   'P 1'
#
loop_
_entity.id
_entity.type
_entity.pdbx_description
1 polymer ?
#
loop_
_entity_poly.entity_id
_entity_poly.type
_entity_poly.pdbx_seq_one_letter_code
_entity_poly.pdbx_strand_id
1 'polypeptide(L)'
;MLLAGCQDPPSTPALVDLVNPLIGTDSEYAFSHGNTYPAVALPFGMTSWTPQTGKRFSAWIYQHDVNSIVGFRATHQASVWRGDYGQFSLMPMSGELSPDVEDRRTTFSREREAASPPSTGRTSTSTTSTWRCPRP
;
A
#
# COMPACT_ATOMS: atom_id res chain seq x y z
N MET A 1 15.08 34.94 31.87
CA MET A 1 14.71 33.52 31.81
C MET A 1 14.53 33.15 30.34
N LEU A 2 15.59 32.70 29.67
CA LEU A 2 15.53 32.23 28.28
C LEU A 2 15.05 30.77 28.30
N LEU A 3 13.91 30.50 27.67
CA LEU A 3 13.45 29.14 27.39
C LEU A 3 14.18 28.67 26.12
N ALA A 4 15.23 27.86 26.30
CA ALA A 4 15.82 27.10 25.21
C ALA A 4 14.86 25.97 24.84
N GLY A 5 14.23 26.06 23.67
CA GLY A 5 13.49 24.94 23.09
C GLY A 5 14.48 23.85 22.69
N CYS A 6 14.26 22.61 23.13
CA CYS A 6 14.94 21.45 22.57
C CYS A 6 14.53 21.33 21.10
N GLN A 7 15.42 21.70 20.18
CA GLN A 7 15.35 21.20 18.81
C GLN A 7 16.06 19.86 18.78
N ASP A 8 15.32 18.80 18.46
CA ASP A 8 15.89 17.49 18.18
C ASP A 8 16.93 17.62 17.06
N PRO A 9 18.10 16.97 17.19
CA PRO A 9 19.11 16.99 16.12
C PRO A 9 18.52 16.36 14.85
N PRO A 10 18.95 16.80 13.64
CA PRO A 10 18.49 16.21 12.39
C PRO A 10 18.82 14.71 12.40
N SER A 11 17.78 13.88 12.50
CA SER A 11 17.92 12.43 12.47
C SER A 11 18.45 12.02 11.10
N THR A 12 19.64 11.40 11.06
CA THR A 12 20.12 10.71 9.87
C THR A 12 19.01 9.78 9.37
N PRO A 13 18.63 9.81 8.08
CA PRO A 13 17.57 8.94 7.58
C PRO A 13 17.95 7.50 7.87
N ALA A 14 17.00 6.75 8.46
CA ALA A 14 17.24 5.35 8.74
C ALA A 14 17.36 4.62 7.40
N LEU A 15 18.13 3.52 7.34
CA LEU A 15 18.31 2.76 6.09
C LEU A 15 16.97 2.28 5.47
N VAL A 16 15.94 2.13 6.31
CA VAL A 16 14.58 1.78 5.90
C VAL A 16 13.87 2.90 5.11
N ASP A 17 14.24 4.17 5.33
CA ASP A 17 13.65 5.32 4.65
C ASP A 17 14.17 5.47 3.21
N LEU A 18 15.30 4.79 2.89
CA LEU A 18 15.87 4.74 1.54
C LEU A 18 15.18 3.68 0.67
N VAL A 19 14.38 2.79 1.25
CA VAL A 19 13.74 1.70 0.52
C VAL A 19 12.45 2.20 -0.12
N ASN A 20 12.34 2.04 -1.44
CA ASN A 20 11.12 2.33 -2.18
C ASN A 20 10.41 1.04 -2.62
N PRO A 21 9.27 0.66 -2.01
CA PRO A 21 8.50 -0.52 -2.37
C PRO A 21 7.81 -0.45 -3.74
N LEU A 22 7.77 0.72 -4.38
CA LEU A 22 7.12 0.93 -5.67
C LEU A 22 8.03 0.60 -6.86
N ILE A 23 9.33 0.36 -6.62
CA ILE A 23 10.27 0.00 -7.68
C ILE A 23 9.86 -1.36 -8.30
N GLY A 24 9.66 -1.36 -9.62
CA GLY A 24 9.27 -2.54 -10.40
C GLY A 24 7.76 -2.84 -10.44
N THR A 25 6.94 -1.96 -9.86
CA THR A 25 5.46 -2.08 -9.84
C THR A 25 4.78 -1.55 -11.11
N ASP A 26 5.51 -0.76 -11.90
CA ASP A 26 5.13 -0.35 -13.24
C ASP A 26 5.45 -1.47 -14.23
N SER A 27 4.66 -2.54 -14.20
CA SER A 27 4.86 -3.71 -15.04
C SER A 27 3.56 -4.10 -15.73
N GLU A 28 3.66 -4.39 -17.02
CA GLU A 28 2.57 -4.94 -17.83
C GLU A 28 2.83 -6.40 -18.20
N TYR A 29 1.80 -7.07 -18.72
CA TYR A 29 1.95 -8.42 -19.25
C TYR A 29 2.99 -8.50 -20.39
N ALA A 30 2.99 -7.49 -21.27
CA ALA A 30 3.87 -7.45 -22.43
C ALA A 30 5.31 -7.06 -22.08
N PHE A 31 5.50 -6.23 -21.05
CA PHE A 31 6.82 -5.74 -20.66
C PHE A 31 6.94 -5.59 -19.13
N SER A 32 7.94 -6.28 -18.58
CA SER A 32 8.17 -6.34 -17.13
C SER A 32 9.33 -5.43 -16.72
N HIS A 33 9.07 -4.45 -15.85
CA HIS A 33 10.09 -3.70 -15.13
C HIS A 33 10.43 -4.29 -13.76
N GLY A 34 9.90 -5.48 -13.44
CA GLY A 34 10.17 -6.21 -12.21
C GLY A 34 9.04 -7.16 -11.81
N ASN A 35 7.79 -6.81 -12.16
CA ASN A 35 6.58 -7.53 -11.74
C ASN A 35 6.46 -7.64 -10.22
N THR A 36 6.84 -6.56 -9.53
CA THR A 36 6.74 -6.46 -8.07
C THR A 36 5.42 -5.81 -7.67
N TYR A 37 5.08 -5.94 -6.40
CA TYR A 37 3.98 -5.22 -5.76
C TYR A 37 4.49 -4.63 -4.44
N PRO A 38 3.94 -3.51 -3.96
CA PRO A 38 4.40 -2.88 -2.73
C PRO A 38 3.98 -3.73 -1.52
N ALA A 39 4.86 -4.65 -1.12
CA ALA A 39 4.64 -5.56 -0.01
C ALA A 39 4.98 -4.88 1.32
N VAL A 40 3.96 -4.70 2.17
CA VAL A 40 4.12 -4.30 3.56
C VAL A 40 4.16 -5.57 4.41
N ALA A 41 5.38 -5.97 4.78
CA ALA A 41 5.63 -7.16 5.60
C ALA A 41 6.90 -6.98 6.43
N LEU A 42 6.99 -7.75 7.52
CA LEU A 42 8.27 -7.98 8.19
C LEU A 42 9.16 -8.90 7.35
N PRO A 43 10.49 -8.88 7.54
CA PRO A 43 11.38 -9.85 6.90
C PRO A 43 10.89 -11.28 7.18
N PHE A 44 10.62 -12.04 6.12
CA PHE A 44 10.07 -13.40 6.18
C PHE A 44 8.70 -13.51 6.88
N GLY A 45 7.91 -12.44 6.86
CA GLY A 45 6.54 -12.46 7.39
C GLY A 45 5.68 -13.50 6.67
N MET A 46 4.89 -14.24 7.43
CA MET A 46 4.01 -15.27 6.85
C MET A 46 2.99 -14.66 5.88
N THR A 47 2.49 -13.45 6.15
CA THR A 47 1.50 -12.77 5.32
C THR A 47 2.00 -11.37 4.97
N SER A 48 1.93 -11.03 3.69
CA SER A 48 2.25 -9.69 3.19
C SER A 48 0.97 -8.91 2.92
N TRP A 49 0.98 -7.62 3.18
CA TRP A 49 -0.14 -6.73 2.86
C TRP A 49 0.21 -5.85 1.66
N THR A 50 -0.73 -5.68 0.74
CA THR A 50 -0.53 -4.83 -0.43
C THR A 50 -1.84 -4.16 -0.86
N PRO A 51 -1.82 -2.90 -1.32
CA PRO A 51 -2.96 -2.31 -2.02
C PRO A 51 -3.29 -3.12 -3.29
N GLN A 52 -4.57 -3.40 -3.50
CA GLN A 52 -5.08 -4.10 -4.67
C GLN A 52 -5.74 -3.10 -5.62
N THR A 53 -5.16 -2.92 -6.80
CA THR A 53 -5.75 -2.12 -7.90
C THR A 53 -6.42 -3.02 -8.95
N GLY A 54 -5.90 -4.23 -9.11
CA GLY A 54 -6.41 -5.24 -10.03
C GLY A 54 -7.73 -5.87 -9.60
N LYS A 55 -8.39 -6.54 -10.56
CA LYS A 55 -9.64 -7.27 -10.34
C LYS A 55 -9.50 -8.40 -9.31
N ARG A 56 -10.62 -8.86 -8.77
CA ARG A 56 -10.67 -10.01 -7.87
C ARG A 56 -9.99 -11.22 -8.52
N PHE A 57 -9.00 -11.80 -7.82
CA PHE A 57 -8.17 -12.93 -8.27
C PHE A 57 -7.21 -12.67 -9.44
N SER A 58 -7.00 -11.40 -9.83
CA SER A 58 -5.94 -11.08 -10.77
C SER A 58 -4.56 -11.41 -10.19
N ALA A 59 -3.69 -11.97 -11.03
CA ALA A 59 -2.25 -12.12 -10.77
C ALA A 59 -1.53 -10.77 -10.62
N TRP A 60 -1.96 -9.76 -11.37
CA TRP A 60 -1.50 -8.38 -11.18
C TRP A 60 -2.33 -7.73 -10.09
N ILE A 61 -1.85 -7.89 -8.85
CA ILE A 61 -2.50 -7.36 -7.65
C ILE A 61 -2.46 -5.82 -7.68
N TYR A 62 -1.29 -5.27 -8.02
CA TYR A 62 -1.02 -3.85 -8.06
C TYR A 62 -0.36 -3.48 -9.39
N GLN A 63 -0.76 -2.35 -9.95
CA GLN A 63 -0.20 -1.75 -11.14
C GLN A 63 -0.08 -0.25 -10.91
N HIS A 64 1.07 0.31 -11.27
CA HIS A 64 1.37 1.72 -11.06
C HIS A 64 0.47 2.67 -11.90
N ASP A 65 0.01 2.24 -13.07
CA ASP A 65 -0.82 3.08 -13.95
C ASP A 65 -2.30 3.18 -13.52
N VAL A 66 -2.73 2.32 -12.59
CA VAL A 66 -4.14 2.25 -12.20
C VAL A 66 -4.43 3.17 -11.01
N ASN A 67 -5.14 4.28 -11.25
CA ASN A 67 -5.51 5.28 -10.23
C ASN A 67 -6.71 4.91 -9.36
N SER A 68 -7.00 3.61 -9.22
CA SER A 68 -8.13 3.13 -8.43
C SER A 68 -7.76 1.90 -7.61
N ILE A 69 -8.28 1.84 -6.39
CA ILE A 69 -8.03 0.76 -5.44
C ILE A 69 -9.36 0.09 -5.09
N VAL A 70 -9.33 -1.24 -5.00
CA VAL A 70 -10.50 -2.06 -4.63
C VAL A 70 -10.42 -2.64 -3.23
N GLY A 71 -9.27 -2.45 -2.55
CA GLY A 71 -9.02 -2.87 -1.18
C GLY A 71 -7.54 -3.10 -0.88
N PHE A 72 -7.26 -3.49 0.36
CA PHE A 72 -5.96 -3.96 0.83
C PHE A 72 -6.01 -5.48 0.93
N ARG A 73 -5.13 -6.16 0.20
CA ARG A 73 -5.06 -7.61 0.13
C ARG A 73 -3.96 -8.15 1.03
N ALA A 74 -4.32 -9.14 1.84
CA ALA A 74 -3.37 -10.07 2.44
C ALA A 74 -3.01 -11.12 1.38
N THR A 75 -1.72 -11.22 1.03
CA THR A 75 -1.21 -12.01 -0.09
C THR A 75 -0.01 -12.86 0.31
N HIS A 76 0.14 -14.00 -0.38
CA HIS A 76 1.28 -14.91 -0.33
C HIS A 76 1.90 -15.12 -1.72
N GLN A 77 1.56 -14.24 -2.67
CA GLN A 77 1.97 -14.36 -4.05
C GLN A 77 3.48 -14.17 -4.21
N ALA A 78 4.21 -15.20 -4.63
CA ALA A 78 5.64 -15.04 -4.92
C ALA A 78 5.91 -14.36 -6.28
N SER A 79 5.02 -14.56 -7.24
CA SER A 79 5.12 -13.95 -8.57
C SER A 79 3.76 -13.93 -9.25
N VAL A 80 3.59 -13.01 -10.21
CA VAL A 80 2.36 -12.92 -11.02
C VAL A 80 2.03 -14.23 -11.74
N TRP A 81 3.05 -15.03 -12.09
CA TRP A 81 2.85 -16.29 -12.82
C TRP A 81 2.40 -17.46 -11.95
N ARG A 82 2.74 -17.45 -10.66
CA ARG A 82 2.33 -18.51 -9.71
C ARG A 82 0.90 -18.28 -9.20
N GLY A 83 0.45 -17.03 -9.18
CA GLY A 83 -0.79 -16.63 -8.53
C GLY A 83 -0.70 -16.61 -7.01
N ASP A 84 -1.85 -16.39 -6.37
CA ASP A 84 -1.95 -16.11 -4.93
C ASP A 84 -2.86 -17.12 -4.22
N TYR A 85 -2.52 -17.45 -2.97
CA TYR A 85 -3.26 -18.42 -2.14
C TYR A 85 -3.58 -17.82 -0.76
N GLY A 86 -4.68 -18.29 -0.15
CA GLY A 86 -5.11 -17.80 1.16
C GLY A 86 -5.40 -16.29 1.20
N GLN A 87 -5.73 -15.70 0.04
CA GLN A 87 -5.89 -14.27 -0.12
C GLN A 87 -7.24 -13.79 0.40
N PHE A 88 -7.23 -12.64 1.09
CA PHE A 88 -8.45 -11.90 1.41
C PHE A 88 -8.19 -10.41 1.32
N SER A 89 -9.24 -9.64 1.02
CA SER A 89 -9.15 -8.19 0.84
C SER A 89 -10.03 -7.46 1.85
N LEU A 90 -9.51 -6.40 2.46
CA LEU A 90 -10.26 -5.49 3.31
C LEU A 90 -10.35 -4.13 2.62
N MET A 91 -11.57 -3.58 2.50
CA MET A 91 -11.80 -2.25 1.94
C MET A 91 -12.61 -1.44 2.95
N PRO A 92 -12.05 -0.38 3.55
CA PRO A 92 -12.84 0.54 4.34
C PRO A 92 -13.74 1.35 3.41
N MET A 93 -15.04 1.36 3.69
CA MET A 93 -16.05 2.11 2.93
C MET A 93 -16.77 3.09 3.86
N SER A 94 -17.16 4.23 3.31
CA SER A 94 -18.02 5.21 3.97
C SER A 94 -19.22 5.48 3.06
N GLY A 95 -20.44 5.40 3.61
CA GLY A 95 -21.67 5.53 2.83
C GLY A 95 -22.30 4.18 2.48
N GLU A 96 -22.73 4.03 1.23
CA GLU A 96 -23.43 2.83 0.75
C GLU A 96 -22.51 1.61 0.70
N LEU A 97 -22.95 0.53 1.33
CA LEU A 97 -22.22 -0.73 1.34
C LEU A 97 -22.56 -1.52 0.08
N SER A 98 -21.63 -1.54 -0.89
CA SER A 98 -21.68 -2.52 -1.99
C SER A 98 -20.71 -3.68 -1.73
N PRO A 99 -21.16 -4.94 -1.75
CA PRO A 99 -20.29 -6.10 -1.65
C PRO A 99 -19.53 -6.40 -2.95
N ASP A 100 -19.93 -5.78 -4.07
CA ASP A 100 -19.24 -5.98 -5.35
C ASP A 100 -17.88 -5.27 -5.35
N VAL A 101 -16.89 -5.91 -5.97
CA VAL A 101 -15.50 -5.43 -6.00
C VAL A 101 -15.35 -4.22 -6.92
N GLU A 102 -16.15 -4.13 -7.97
CA GLU A 102 -16.12 -2.99 -8.89
C GLU A 102 -16.88 -1.80 -8.33
N ASP A 103 -18.00 -2.02 -7.64
CA ASP A 103 -18.79 -0.93 -7.04
C ASP A 103 -18.08 -0.26 -5.85
N ARG A 104 -17.30 -1.02 -5.08
CA ARG A 104 -16.52 -0.49 -3.95
C ARG A 104 -15.19 0.16 -4.34
N ARG A 105 -14.91 0.23 -5.64
CA ARG A 105 -13.67 0.80 -6.18
C ARG A 105 -13.61 2.29 -5.85
N THR A 106 -12.49 2.74 -5.30
CA THR A 106 -12.27 4.15 -4.99
C THR A 106 -11.07 4.69 -5.76
N THR A 107 -11.21 5.90 -6.27
CA THR A 107 -10.11 6.62 -6.91
C THR A 107 -9.19 7.21 -5.84
N PHE A 108 -7.88 7.18 -6.08
CA PHE A 108 -6.90 7.81 -5.22
C PHE A 108 -5.89 8.60 -6.06
N SER A 109 -5.20 9.54 -5.39
CA SER A 109 -4.10 10.30 -6.01
C SER A 109 -2.76 9.77 -5.52
N ARG A 110 -1.83 9.58 -6.46
CA ARG A 110 -0.45 9.12 -6.21
C ARG A 110 0.34 10.09 -5.35
N GLU A 111 0.06 11.39 -5.43
CA GLU A 111 0.71 12.42 -4.60
C GLU A 111 0.46 12.20 -3.11
N ARG A 112 -0.60 11.46 -2.75
CA ARG A 112 -0.97 11.15 -1.37
C ARG A 112 -0.69 9.70 -0.99
N GLU A 113 -0.05 8.94 -1.87
CA GLU A 113 0.37 7.58 -1.59
C GLU A 113 1.75 7.59 -0.93
N ALA A 114 1.84 7.00 0.25
CA ALA A 114 3.10 6.79 0.96
C ALA A 114 3.31 5.30 1.16
N ALA A 115 4.32 4.75 0.48
CA ALA A 115 4.73 3.36 0.62
C ALA A 115 6.12 3.31 1.28
N SER A 116 6.20 2.68 2.44
CA SER A 116 7.46 2.47 3.15
C SER A 116 7.42 1.11 3.86
N PRO A 117 8.55 0.40 3.97
CA PRO A 117 8.60 -0.83 4.74
C PRO A 117 8.33 -0.56 6.24
N PRO A 118 7.76 -1.54 6.97
CA PRO A 118 7.57 -1.40 8.40
C PRO A 118 8.93 -1.32 9.11
N SER A 119 9.14 -0.27 9.91
CA SER A 119 10.30 -0.15 10.79
C SER A 119 9.96 -0.68 12.18
N THR A 120 10.92 -1.33 12.83
CA THR A 120 10.76 -1.99 14.15
C THR A 120 10.40 -1.04 15.30
N GLY A 121 10.32 0.27 15.08
CA GLY A 121 9.90 1.29 16.06
C GLY A 121 8.65 2.10 15.66
N ARG A 122 8.07 1.89 14.47
CA ARG A 122 6.87 2.61 14.01
C ARG A 122 5.75 1.62 13.72
N THR A 123 5.22 1.00 14.78
CA THR A 123 3.98 0.21 14.73
C THR A 123 2.76 1.14 14.65
N SER A 124 2.70 1.98 13.62
CA SER A 124 1.47 2.66 13.24
C SER A 124 1.36 2.56 11.73
N THR A 125 0.66 1.53 11.27
CA THR A 125 0.16 1.47 9.89
C THR A 125 -0.93 2.52 9.76
N SER A 126 -0.56 3.80 9.69
CA SER A 126 -1.48 4.85 9.32
C SER A 126 -1.44 4.99 7.81
N THR A 127 -2.24 4.21 7.10
CA THR A 127 -2.68 4.61 5.77
C THR A 127 -3.63 5.79 5.98
N THR A 128 -3.06 6.97 6.26
CA THR A 128 -3.82 8.20 6.43
C THR A 128 -4.23 8.69 5.05
N SER A 129 -5.22 8.04 4.43
CA SER A 129 -6.06 8.77 3.49
C SER A 129 -6.87 9.75 4.34
N THR A 130 -6.53 11.03 4.26
CA THR A 130 -7.35 12.09 4.84
C THR A 130 -8.68 12.14 4.09
N TRP A 131 -9.64 11.33 4.52
CA TRP A 131 -11.04 11.55 4.23
C TRP A 131 -11.41 12.88 4.88
N ARG A 132 -11.37 13.97 4.09
CA ARG A 132 -12.07 15.19 4.47
C ARG A 132 -13.55 14.84 4.54
N CYS A 133 -14.04 14.58 5.74
CA CYS A 133 -15.45 14.68 6.06
C CYS A 133 -15.83 16.17 5.92
N PRO A 134 -16.72 16.57 5.01
CA PRO A 134 -17.33 17.90 5.09
C PRO A 134 -18.17 17.89 6.37
N ARG A 135 -17.76 18.65 7.39
CA ARG A 135 -18.66 18.90 8.51
C ARG A 135 -19.83 19.78 8.04
N PRO A 136 -21.04 19.60 8.59
CA PRO A 136 -22.17 20.51 8.38
C PRO A 136 -21.86 21.92 8.88
#